data_AF-A0A382MT56-F1
#
_entry.id   AF-A0A382MT56-F1
#
_cell.length_a   1.000
_cell.length_b   1.000
_cell.length_c   1.000
_cell.angle_alpha   90.00
_cell.angle_beta   90.00
_cell.angle_gamma   90.00
#
_symmetry.space_group_name_H-M   'P 1'
#
loop_
_entity.id
_entity.type
_entity.pdbx_description
1 polymer ?
#
loop_
_entity_poly.entity_id
_entity_poly.type
_entity_poly.pdbx_seq_one_letter_code
_entity_poly.pdbx_strand_id
1 'polypeptide(L)'
;DYTHLTAMLANRAALLTNNAEDKCCFTAGHAQPPLLDAAQPIFDLLGRGEFLRSHINHDPGTHNFELDNRQQLYRFIGDVFYDGRDFSWQEIPSADEVKTYDELLVDLPEGNGDFNSIALGLMETLPKPFEGDKRRRLLKIINAKNYTALAKHVGGEGEVAHYQFRIGGDWTVPGTVFTPDEPKATTLLIADAGRKALAKRVEAALANGRRVVAFDSFFFGESKILSRDFLHVILMHAVGERALGVQAGQISAVANWAARQFGQPVELESVGRRLSVAARLAAVQSEAISALKMHDSMRSLKEIVRENKGANELPEMMCFGLLESFDLPQIEALIAPRPVLVE
;
A
#
# COMPACT_ATOMS: atom_id res chain seq x y z
N ASP A 1 18.32 3.21 10.99
CA ASP A 1 18.41 4.16 12.12
C ASP A 1 19.10 3.60 13.36
N TYR A 2 18.75 2.41 13.85
CA TYR A 2 19.36 1.85 15.07
C TYR A 2 20.90 1.81 15.07
N THR A 3 21.54 1.50 13.95
CA THR A 3 23.02 1.52 13.83
C THR A 3 23.64 2.86 14.21
N HIS A 4 23.17 3.95 13.60
CA HIS A 4 23.64 5.30 13.89
C HIS A 4 23.26 5.75 15.30
N LEU A 5 22.05 5.44 15.76
CA LEU A 5 21.60 5.80 17.11
C LEU A 5 22.44 5.13 18.20
N THR A 6 22.84 3.87 18.00
CA THR A 6 23.75 3.18 18.92
C THR A 6 25.14 3.84 18.93
N ALA A 7 25.69 4.17 17.75
CA ALA A 7 26.99 4.84 17.66
C ALA A 7 27.01 6.22 18.34
N MET A 8 25.88 6.96 18.32
CA MET A 8 25.76 8.25 19.01
C MET A 8 25.88 8.16 20.54
N LEU A 9 25.79 6.96 21.13
CA LEU A 9 26.01 6.74 22.56
C LEU A 9 27.49 6.64 22.95
N ALA A 10 28.43 6.81 22.02
CA ALA A 10 29.87 6.59 22.26
C ALA A 10 30.49 7.48 23.35
N ASN A 11 29.88 8.62 23.69
CA ASN A 11 30.29 9.45 24.83
C ASN A 11 29.62 9.05 26.16
N ARG A 12 28.91 7.91 26.19
CA ARG A 12 28.21 7.30 27.33
C ARG A 12 28.58 5.82 27.39
N ALA A 13 27.69 4.99 27.93
CA ALA A 13 27.79 3.55 27.93
C ALA A 13 26.52 2.95 27.31
N ALA A 14 26.66 1.84 26.58
CA ALA A 14 25.57 1.14 25.93
C ALA A 14 25.68 -0.37 26.16
N LEU A 15 24.55 -0.98 26.52
CA LEU A 15 24.37 -2.42 26.54
C LEU A 15 23.35 -2.80 25.45
N LEU A 16 23.79 -3.56 24.46
CA LEU A 16 22.93 -4.13 23.43
C LEU A 16 22.44 -5.49 23.89
N THR A 17 21.14 -5.62 24.09
CA THR A 17 20.52 -6.87 24.54
C THR A 17 19.57 -7.38 23.48
N ASN A 18 19.76 -8.62 23.04
CA ASN A 18 18.88 -9.32 22.12
C ASN A 18 18.65 -10.75 22.58
N ASN A 19 17.59 -11.38 22.07
CA ASN A 19 17.20 -12.72 22.48
C ASN A 19 17.40 -13.72 21.34
N ALA A 20 17.90 -14.91 21.66
CA ALA A 20 18.31 -15.91 20.67
C ALA A 20 17.11 -16.52 19.91
N GLU A 21 15.95 -16.63 20.54
CA GLU A 21 14.73 -17.25 20.02
C GLU A 21 13.57 -16.25 19.84
N ASP A 22 13.88 -14.95 19.74
CA ASP A 22 12.86 -13.95 19.42
C ASP A 22 12.20 -14.31 18.08
N LYS A 23 10.87 -14.51 18.11
CA LYS A 23 10.04 -14.83 16.94
C LYS A 23 9.65 -13.58 16.14
N CYS A 24 10.10 -12.40 16.56
CA CYS A 24 9.85 -11.10 15.96
C CYS A 24 11.10 -10.59 15.20
N CYS A 25 11.11 -9.30 14.86
CA CYS A 25 12.11 -8.68 13.98
C CYS A 25 13.51 -8.52 14.60
N PHE A 26 13.72 -8.82 15.89
CA PHE A 26 14.92 -8.44 16.64
C PHE A 26 15.73 -9.62 17.21
N THR A 27 15.57 -10.82 16.63
CA THR A 27 16.39 -11.99 16.95
C THR A 27 17.88 -11.65 16.89
N ALA A 28 18.62 -12.09 17.91
CA ALA A 28 20.01 -11.68 18.13
C ALA A 28 20.91 -11.93 16.91
N GLY A 29 20.72 -13.05 16.21
CA GLY A 29 21.59 -13.47 15.11
C GLY A 29 21.68 -12.48 13.95
N HIS A 30 20.63 -11.72 13.65
CA HIS A 30 20.65 -10.70 12.58
C HIS A 30 20.56 -9.26 13.11
N ALA A 31 19.99 -9.05 14.29
CA ALA A 31 19.75 -7.70 14.80
C ALA A 31 20.99 -7.09 15.47
N GLN A 32 21.77 -7.86 16.22
CA GLN A 32 22.87 -7.34 17.05
C GLN A 32 24.16 -7.05 16.26
N PRO A 33 24.64 -7.93 15.36
CA PRO A 33 25.93 -7.72 14.69
C PRO A 33 26.03 -6.38 13.94
N PRO A 34 25.04 -5.95 13.13
CA PRO A 34 25.14 -4.68 12.42
C PRO A 34 25.24 -3.46 13.35
N LEU A 35 24.67 -3.55 14.56
CA LEU A 35 24.74 -2.48 15.55
C LEU A 35 26.14 -2.37 16.15
N LEU A 36 26.75 -3.51 16.49
CA LEU A 36 28.12 -3.58 17.00
C LEU A 36 29.12 -3.10 15.95
N ASP A 37 29.00 -3.59 14.71
CA ASP A 37 29.89 -3.21 13.60
C ASP A 37 29.88 -1.69 13.35
N ALA A 38 28.71 -1.07 13.46
CA ALA A 38 28.55 0.37 13.30
C ALA A 38 29.06 1.18 14.50
N ALA A 39 28.87 0.68 15.73
CA ALA A 39 29.12 1.45 16.95
C ALA A 39 30.54 1.27 17.51
N GLN A 40 31.11 0.06 17.47
CA GLN A 40 32.41 -0.23 18.09
C GLN A 40 33.54 0.71 17.62
N PRO A 41 33.70 1.00 16.31
CA PRO A 41 34.75 1.92 15.85
C PRO A 41 34.61 3.34 16.42
N ILE A 42 33.37 3.78 16.69
CA ILE A 42 33.10 5.12 17.22
C ILE A 42 33.38 5.18 18.74
N PHE A 43 33.06 4.11 19.48
CA PHE A 43 33.43 3.98 20.88
C PHE A 43 34.96 3.89 21.04
N ASP A 44 35.64 3.10 20.20
CA ASP A 44 37.09 2.94 20.22
C ASP A 44 37.82 4.26 19.90
N LEU A 45 37.31 5.05 18.96
CA LEU A 45 37.85 6.37 18.62
C LEU A 45 37.88 7.32 19.83
N LEU A 46 36.92 7.17 20.75
CA LEU A 46 36.85 7.97 21.98
C LEU A 46 37.60 7.32 23.15
N GLY A 47 38.27 6.18 22.95
CA GLY A 47 38.93 5.41 24.00
C GLY A 47 37.94 4.76 24.97
N ARG A 48 36.72 4.47 24.52
CA ARG A 48 35.61 3.99 25.35
C ARG A 48 35.04 2.65 24.89
N GLY A 49 35.81 1.85 24.14
CA GLY A 49 35.38 0.57 23.59
C GLY A 49 34.72 -0.37 24.59
N GLU A 50 35.22 -0.41 25.83
CA GLU A 50 34.69 -1.25 26.92
C GLU A 50 33.29 -0.85 27.43
N PHE A 51 32.85 0.37 27.11
CA PHE A 51 31.53 0.88 27.46
C PHE A 51 30.46 0.54 26.42
N LEU A 52 30.83 -0.07 25.29
CA LEU A 52 29.89 -0.76 24.41
C LEU A 52 29.92 -2.25 24.74
N ARG A 53 28.83 -2.76 25.30
CA ARG A 53 28.68 -4.18 25.67
C ARG A 53 27.51 -4.79 24.92
N SER A 54 27.55 -6.11 24.76
CA SER A 54 26.46 -6.88 24.19
C SER A 54 26.10 -8.07 25.07
N HIS A 55 24.84 -8.47 24.99
CA HIS A 55 24.31 -9.66 25.63
C HIS A 55 23.33 -10.36 24.70
N ILE A 56 23.40 -11.69 24.68
CA ILE A 56 22.43 -12.55 24.01
C ILE A 56 21.82 -13.46 25.07
N ASN A 57 20.53 -13.31 25.30
CA ASN A 57 19.78 -14.21 26.16
C ASN A 57 19.42 -15.49 25.39
N HIS A 58 19.82 -16.62 25.96
CA HIS A 58 19.49 -17.95 25.44
C HIS A 58 18.43 -18.69 26.29
N ASP A 59 18.18 -18.23 27.52
CA ASP A 59 17.21 -18.84 28.43
C ASP A 59 16.34 -17.76 29.10
N PRO A 60 15.04 -17.69 28.80
CA PRO A 60 14.33 -18.55 27.83
C PRO A 60 14.56 -18.11 26.36
N GLY A 61 15.33 -17.04 26.11
CA GLY A 61 15.62 -16.55 24.75
C GLY A 61 14.42 -16.00 23.98
N THR A 62 13.26 -15.84 24.62
CA THR A 62 12.00 -15.41 23.98
C THR A 62 11.95 -13.90 23.73
N HIS A 63 10.84 -13.38 23.19
CA HIS A 63 10.69 -11.95 22.85
C HIS A 63 10.83 -10.99 24.06
N ASN A 64 10.58 -11.45 25.28
CA ASN A 64 10.48 -10.59 26.46
C ASN A 64 11.83 -10.29 27.15
N PHE A 65 11.85 -9.22 27.95
CA PHE A 65 13.00 -8.81 28.76
C PHE A 65 13.01 -9.57 30.11
N GLU A 66 13.24 -10.87 30.04
CA GLU A 66 13.16 -11.80 31.18
C GLU A 66 14.35 -11.68 32.17
N LEU A 67 14.35 -12.51 33.21
CA LEU A 67 15.26 -12.42 34.36
C LEU A 67 16.73 -12.26 33.98
N ASP A 68 17.24 -13.08 33.06
CA ASP A 68 18.64 -13.03 32.65
C ASP A 68 19.01 -11.69 31.99
N ASN A 69 18.12 -11.15 31.15
CA ASN A 69 18.30 -9.81 30.56
C ASN A 69 18.32 -8.70 31.63
N ARG A 70 17.40 -8.77 32.60
CA ARG A 70 17.36 -7.80 33.71
C ARG A 70 18.62 -7.83 34.55
N GLN A 71 19.06 -9.02 34.95
CA GLN A 71 20.29 -9.16 35.73
C GLN A 71 21.53 -8.75 34.94
N GLN A 72 21.57 -8.96 33.62
CA GLN A 72 22.65 -8.45 32.79
C GLN A 72 22.67 -6.92 32.73
N LEU A 73 21.50 -6.29 32.66
CA LEU A 73 21.38 -4.83 32.79
C LEU A 73 21.87 -4.37 34.18
N TYR A 74 21.50 -5.06 35.25
CA TYR A 74 21.95 -4.70 36.60
C TYR A 74 23.47 -4.81 36.74
N ARG A 75 24.09 -5.88 36.25
CA ARG A 75 25.57 -6.00 36.20
C ARG A 75 26.21 -4.83 35.46
N PHE A 76 25.66 -4.47 34.30
CA PHE A 76 26.15 -3.33 33.54
C PHE A 76 26.03 -2.01 34.32
N ILE A 77 24.92 -1.79 35.01
CA ILE A 77 24.73 -0.60 35.86
C ILE A 77 25.75 -0.58 37.01
N GLY A 78 25.95 -1.71 37.68
CA GLY A 78 26.96 -1.84 38.74
C GLY A 78 28.36 -1.49 38.22
N ASP A 79 28.76 -2.10 37.11
CA ASP A 79 30.09 -1.89 36.54
C ASP A 79 30.33 -0.44 36.08
N VAL A 80 29.32 0.21 35.48
CA VAL A 80 29.48 1.54 34.88
C VAL A 80 29.29 2.68 35.89
N PHE A 81 28.36 2.53 36.84
CA PHE A 81 27.95 3.65 37.71
C PHE A 81 28.33 3.50 39.18
N TYR A 82 28.68 2.28 39.62
CA TYR A 82 29.00 2.04 41.03
C TYR A 82 30.51 2.11 41.34
N ASP A 83 31.40 2.20 40.35
CA ASP A 83 32.85 2.48 40.49
C ASP A 83 33.52 1.67 41.62
N GLY A 84 33.34 0.34 41.57
CA GLY A 84 33.90 -0.59 42.56
C GLY A 84 33.21 -0.62 43.93
N ARG A 85 32.12 0.16 44.12
CA ARG A 85 31.25 0.02 45.29
C ARG A 85 30.44 -1.27 45.22
N ASP A 86 30.04 -1.75 46.40
CA ASP A 86 29.18 -2.93 46.51
C ASP A 86 27.84 -2.70 45.77
N PHE A 87 27.49 -3.64 44.90
CA PHE A 87 26.29 -3.60 44.09
C PHE A 87 25.78 -5.03 43.86
N SER A 88 24.57 -5.31 44.33
CA SER A 88 23.88 -6.58 44.09
C SER A 88 23.21 -6.55 42.73
N TRP A 89 23.69 -7.35 41.78
CA TRP A 89 23.07 -7.50 40.46
C TRP A 89 21.97 -8.56 40.45
N GLN A 90 21.79 -9.32 41.53
CA GLN A 90 20.71 -10.29 41.63
C GLN A 90 19.35 -9.58 41.68
N GLU A 91 18.39 -10.06 40.90
CA GLU A 91 17.01 -9.57 40.92
C GLU A 91 16.41 -9.75 42.31
N ILE A 92 15.70 -8.73 42.80
CA ILE A 92 14.90 -8.82 44.01
C ILE A 92 13.61 -9.58 43.65
N PRO A 93 13.28 -10.70 44.32
CA PRO A 93 12.04 -11.42 44.04
C PRO A 93 10.81 -10.52 44.24
N SER A 94 10.13 -10.17 43.14
CA SER A 94 8.96 -9.29 43.15
C SER A 94 7.75 -9.92 42.46
N ALA A 95 7.77 -11.22 42.21
CA ALA A 95 6.69 -11.93 41.49
C ALA A 95 5.33 -11.75 42.18
N ASP A 96 5.32 -11.73 43.52
CA ASP A 96 4.11 -11.54 44.33
C ASP A 96 3.62 -10.07 44.35
N GLU A 97 4.41 -9.13 43.80
CA GLU A 97 4.03 -7.72 43.64
C GLU A 97 3.45 -7.42 42.24
N VAL A 98 3.60 -8.33 41.29
CA VAL A 98 3.09 -8.16 39.93
C VAL A 98 1.60 -8.48 39.90
N LYS A 99 0.80 -7.45 39.63
CA LYS A 99 -0.64 -7.60 39.38
C LYS A 99 -0.90 -8.52 38.19
N THR A 100 -1.95 -9.32 38.30
CA THR A 100 -2.47 -10.13 37.21
C THR A 100 -2.99 -9.27 36.07
N TYR A 101 -3.17 -9.86 34.89
CA TYR A 101 -3.78 -9.18 33.73
C TYR A 101 -5.13 -8.55 34.10
N ASP A 102 -5.99 -9.27 34.82
CA ASP A 102 -7.33 -8.81 35.20
C ASP A 102 -7.27 -7.64 36.19
N GLU A 103 -6.29 -7.62 37.10
CA GLU A 103 -6.08 -6.49 38.03
C GLU A 103 -5.48 -5.24 37.38
N LEU A 104 -4.87 -5.41 36.20
CA LEU A 104 -4.36 -4.32 35.37
C LEU A 104 -5.37 -3.85 34.32
N LEU A 105 -6.50 -4.56 34.16
CA LEU A 105 -7.52 -4.21 33.20
C LEU A 105 -8.23 -2.93 33.66
N VAL A 106 -8.05 -1.86 32.89
CA VAL A 106 -8.76 -0.59 33.06
C VAL A 106 -9.66 -0.42 31.86
N ASP A 107 -10.96 -0.44 32.08
CA ASP A 107 -11.95 -0.24 31.02
C ASP A 107 -11.79 1.15 30.38
N LEU A 108 -12.00 1.21 29.07
CA LEU A 108 -12.12 2.50 28.39
C LEU A 108 -13.43 3.18 28.81
N PRO A 109 -13.45 4.52 28.92
CA PRO A 109 -14.69 5.24 29.20
C PRO A 109 -15.81 4.87 28.22
N GLU A 110 -17.05 4.86 28.69
CA GLU A 110 -18.20 4.64 27.82
C GLU A 110 -18.23 5.70 26.70
N GLY A 111 -18.41 5.25 25.45
CA GLY A 111 -18.38 6.12 24.29
C GLY A 111 -16.99 6.56 23.82
N ASN A 112 -15.91 5.97 24.34
CA ASN A 112 -14.56 6.23 23.83
C ASN A 112 -14.44 5.76 22.37
N GLY A 113 -14.40 6.73 21.44
CA GLY A 113 -14.34 6.46 20.01
C GLY A 113 -13.02 5.80 19.59
N ASP A 114 -13.13 4.74 18.80
CA ASP A 114 -12.01 4.21 18.02
C ASP A 114 -11.78 5.02 16.74
N PHE A 115 -10.75 4.66 15.97
CA PHE A 115 -10.47 5.34 14.70
C PHE A 115 -11.64 5.27 13.72
N ASN A 116 -12.44 4.21 13.75
CA ASN A 116 -13.56 4.03 12.82
C ASN A 116 -14.73 4.96 13.17
N SER A 117 -15.20 4.94 14.42
CA SER A 117 -16.27 5.79 14.92
C SER A 117 -15.95 7.28 14.80
N ILE A 118 -14.70 7.68 15.03
CA ILE A 118 -14.23 9.05 14.76
C ILE A 118 -14.35 9.36 13.26
N ALA A 119 -13.88 8.46 12.38
CA ALA A 119 -13.96 8.65 10.94
C ALA A 119 -15.41 8.68 10.42
N LEU A 120 -16.31 7.88 10.99
CA LEU A 120 -17.74 7.86 10.67
C LEU A 120 -18.38 9.23 10.92
N GLY A 121 -18.10 9.87 12.06
CA GLY A 121 -18.59 11.21 12.34
C GLY A 121 -17.98 12.27 11.42
N LEU A 122 -16.66 12.20 11.19
CA LEU A 122 -15.97 13.18 10.34
C LEU A 122 -16.43 13.13 8.87
N MET A 123 -16.75 11.95 8.34
CA MET A 123 -17.13 11.81 6.92
C MET A 123 -18.53 12.33 6.58
N GLU A 124 -19.39 12.61 7.57
CA GLU A 124 -20.77 13.07 7.32
C GLU A 124 -20.78 14.36 6.47
N THR A 125 -19.88 15.28 6.79
CA THR A 125 -19.76 16.59 6.12
C THR A 125 -18.91 16.58 4.84
N LEU A 126 -18.40 15.41 4.43
CA LEU A 126 -17.56 15.26 3.24
C LEU A 126 -18.37 14.92 1.98
N PRO A 127 -17.88 15.24 0.77
CA PRO A 127 -16.70 16.06 0.50
C PRO A 127 -16.93 17.54 0.80
N LYS A 128 -15.88 18.28 1.18
CA LYS A 128 -15.94 19.71 1.46
C LYS A 128 -16.05 20.50 0.13
N PRO A 129 -16.96 21.49 0.03
CA PRO A 129 -17.01 22.35 -1.14
C PRO A 129 -15.73 23.16 -1.27
N PHE A 130 -15.31 23.41 -2.51
CA PHE A 130 -14.17 24.26 -2.82
C PHE A 130 -14.33 24.92 -4.19
N GLU A 131 -13.71 26.07 -4.34
CA GLU A 131 -13.66 26.84 -5.60
C GLU A 131 -12.43 26.49 -6.45
N GLY A 132 -12.52 26.74 -7.76
CA GLY A 132 -11.44 26.58 -8.72
C GLY A 132 -11.53 25.33 -9.61
N ASP A 133 -10.43 24.99 -10.26
CA ASP A 133 -10.37 23.90 -11.23
C ASP A 133 -10.42 22.52 -10.55
N LYS A 134 -11.64 21.96 -10.50
CA LYS A 134 -11.93 20.65 -9.92
C LYS A 134 -11.13 19.53 -10.58
N ARG A 135 -10.98 19.55 -11.90
CA ARG A 135 -10.25 18.50 -12.63
C ARG A 135 -8.77 18.55 -12.28
N ARG A 136 -8.15 19.74 -12.32
CA ARG A 136 -6.74 19.91 -11.93
C ARG A 136 -6.50 19.52 -10.47
N ARG A 137 -7.42 19.87 -9.57
CA ARG A 137 -7.32 19.47 -8.15
C ARG A 137 -7.40 17.96 -7.98
N LEU A 138 -8.36 17.30 -8.62
CA LEU A 138 -8.50 15.84 -8.55
C LEU A 138 -7.22 15.14 -9.03
N LEU A 139 -6.72 15.52 -10.21
CA LEU A 139 -5.50 14.94 -10.79
C LEU A 139 -4.26 15.17 -9.91
N LYS A 140 -4.19 16.31 -9.19
CA LYS A 140 -3.12 16.56 -8.22
C LYS A 140 -3.24 15.65 -6.99
N ILE A 141 -4.44 15.47 -6.43
CA ILE A 141 -4.66 14.64 -5.23
C ILE A 141 -4.26 13.19 -5.48
N ILE A 142 -4.68 12.64 -6.63
CA ILE A 142 -4.35 11.26 -6.99
C ILE A 142 -2.93 11.12 -7.53
N ASN A 143 -2.10 12.17 -7.55
CA ASN A 143 -0.77 12.16 -8.19
C ASN A 143 -0.84 11.53 -9.60
N ALA A 144 -1.73 12.06 -10.45
CA ALA A 144 -2.07 11.48 -11.74
C ALA A 144 -0.84 11.33 -12.64
N LYS A 145 -0.79 10.22 -13.38
CA LYS A 145 0.36 9.84 -14.19
C LYS A 145 0.06 9.94 -15.67
N ASN A 146 0.73 10.84 -16.37
CA ASN A 146 0.60 10.99 -17.82
C ASN A 146 1.52 10.01 -18.55
N TYR A 147 1.27 8.71 -18.38
CA TYR A 147 2.07 7.68 -19.02
C TYR A 147 1.79 7.55 -20.52
N THR A 148 2.78 7.01 -21.24
CA THR A 148 2.61 6.50 -22.59
C THR A 148 2.69 4.97 -22.56
N ALA A 149 1.82 4.29 -23.30
CA ALA A 149 1.85 2.85 -23.45
C ALA A 149 2.53 2.47 -24.79
N LEU A 150 3.49 1.55 -24.72
CA LEU A 150 4.12 0.89 -25.86
C LEU A 150 3.72 -0.59 -25.83
N ALA A 151 2.99 -1.02 -26.85
CA ALA A 151 2.53 -2.40 -26.95
C ALA A 151 3.61 -3.29 -27.57
N LYS A 152 4.13 -4.25 -26.80
CA LYS A 152 5.01 -5.30 -27.31
C LYS A 152 4.18 -6.56 -27.52
N HIS A 153 4.07 -7.01 -28.77
CA HIS A 153 3.45 -8.30 -29.09
C HIS A 153 4.29 -9.44 -28.51
N VAL A 154 3.65 -10.37 -27.80
CA VAL A 154 4.31 -11.49 -27.12
C VAL A 154 3.73 -12.87 -27.46
N GLY A 155 2.65 -12.92 -28.24
CA GLY A 155 2.01 -14.17 -28.68
C GLY A 155 0.57 -13.95 -29.12
N GLY A 156 -0.15 -15.05 -29.37
CA GLY A 156 -1.52 -15.02 -29.90
C GLY A 156 -1.59 -15.64 -31.29
N GLU A 157 -2.80 -16.01 -31.71
CA GLU A 157 -3.08 -16.66 -33.00
C GLU A 157 -4.35 -16.07 -33.62
N GLY A 158 -4.33 -15.90 -34.95
CA GLY A 158 -5.44 -15.34 -35.70
C GLY A 158 -5.85 -13.96 -35.18
N GLU A 159 -7.11 -13.85 -34.80
CA GLU A 159 -7.74 -12.61 -34.34
C GLU A 159 -7.45 -12.25 -32.86
N VAL A 160 -6.60 -13.04 -32.19
CA VAL A 160 -6.23 -12.84 -30.80
C VAL A 160 -4.74 -12.54 -30.70
N ALA A 161 -4.40 -11.40 -30.08
CA ALA A 161 -3.02 -10.98 -29.88
C ALA A 161 -2.74 -10.66 -28.40
N HIS A 162 -1.69 -11.25 -27.84
CA HIS A 162 -1.21 -11.00 -26.49
C HIS A 162 -0.13 -9.93 -26.49
N TYR A 163 -0.25 -8.99 -25.57
CA TYR A 163 0.64 -7.86 -25.44
C TYR A 163 1.19 -7.75 -24.02
N GLN A 164 2.44 -7.30 -23.95
CA GLN A 164 2.98 -6.60 -22.79
C GLN A 164 2.95 -5.10 -23.09
N PHE A 165 2.11 -4.35 -22.38
CA PHE A 165 2.10 -2.90 -22.47
C PHE A 165 3.16 -2.34 -21.53
N ARG A 166 4.25 -1.82 -22.08
CA ARG A 166 5.23 -1.05 -21.31
C ARG A 166 4.64 0.34 -21.10
N ILE A 167 4.41 0.72 -19.85
CA ILE A 167 3.72 1.96 -19.49
C ILE A 167 4.68 2.87 -18.73
N GLY A 168 5.02 4.02 -19.33
CA GLY A 168 6.08 4.89 -18.80
C GLY A 168 7.45 4.19 -18.83
N GLY A 169 8.30 4.50 -17.85
CA GLY A 169 9.62 3.86 -17.68
C GLY A 169 9.60 2.62 -16.80
N ASP A 170 8.61 2.49 -15.92
CA ASP A 170 8.70 1.64 -14.73
C ASP A 170 7.70 0.48 -14.72
N TRP A 171 6.65 0.54 -15.55
CA TRP A 171 5.55 -0.41 -15.50
C TRP A 171 5.46 -1.27 -16.76
N THR A 172 5.05 -2.52 -16.57
CA THR A 172 4.58 -3.39 -17.64
C THR A 172 3.29 -4.05 -17.19
N VAL A 173 2.22 -3.96 -17.98
CA VAL A 173 0.95 -4.63 -17.70
C VAL A 173 0.60 -5.60 -18.84
N PRO A 174 0.07 -6.79 -18.53
CA PRO A 174 -0.32 -7.76 -19.54
C PRO A 174 -1.68 -7.39 -20.12
N GLY A 175 -1.88 -7.65 -21.40
CA GLY A 175 -3.19 -7.55 -22.02
C GLY A 175 -3.36 -8.43 -23.24
N THR A 176 -4.60 -8.55 -23.69
CA THR A 176 -4.98 -9.32 -24.87
C THR A 176 -5.97 -8.51 -25.68
N VAL A 177 -5.72 -8.46 -26.99
CA VAL A 177 -6.58 -7.83 -27.97
C VAL A 177 -7.32 -8.92 -28.73
N PHE A 178 -8.65 -8.80 -28.79
CA PHE A 178 -9.51 -9.65 -29.60
C PHE A 178 -10.14 -8.79 -30.69
N THR A 179 -9.96 -9.18 -31.95
CA THR A 179 -10.37 -8.38 -33.11
C THR A 179 -11.51 -9.09 -33.86
N PRO A 180 -12.70 -8.49 -34.01
CA PRO A 180 -13.70 -9.01 -34.95
C PRO A 180 -13.35 -8.60 -36.39
N ASP A 181 -13.99 -9.22 -37.39
CA ASP A 181 -13.71 -8.95 -38.82
C ASP A 181 -13.85 -7.46 -39.19
N GLU A 182 -14.91 -6.79 -38.73
CA GLU A 182 -15.19 -5.38 -38.99
C GLU A 182 -15.42 -4.58 -37.68
N PRO A 183 -14.35 -4.16 -36.98
CA PRO A 183 -14.48 -3.49 -35.70
C PRO A 183 -15.07 -2.08 -35.83
N LYS A 184 -16.21 -1.85 -35.17
CA LYS A 184 -16.90 -0.54 -35.15
C LYS A 184 -16.40 0.37 -34.04
N ALA A 185 -15.93 -0.22 -32.95
CA ALA A 185 -15.43 0.45 -31.76
C ALA A 185 -14.45 -0.46 -31.01
N THR A 186 -13.73 0.09 -30.03
CA THR A 186 -12.88 -0.67 -29.11
C THR A 186 -13.43 -0.57 -27.68
N THR A 187 -13.51 -1.69 -26.98
CA THR A 187 -13.82 -1.76 -25.55
C THR A 187 -12.56 -2.14 -24.78
N LEU A 188 -12.13 -1.29 -23.87
CA LEU A 188 -11.15 -1.64 -22.84
C LEU A 188 -11.86 -2.36 -21.71
N LEU A 189 -11.41 -3.56 -21.37
CA LEU A 189 -11.99 -4.37 -20.30
C LEU A 189 -10.99 -4.55 -19.15
N ILE A 190 -11.43 -4.15 -17.95
CA ILE A 190 -10.68 -4.33 -16.71
C ILE A 190 -11.59 -4.94 -15.63
N ALA A 191 -11.03 -5.74 -14.73
CA ALA A 191 -11.80 -6.37 -13.65
C ALA A 191 -11.01 -6.56 -12.37
N ASP A 192 -11.68 -6.43 -11.22
CA ASP A 192 -11.09 -6.73 -9.91
C ASP A 192 -10.58 -8.18 -9.85
N ALA A 193 -11.30 -9.11 -10.49
CA ALA A 193 -10.94 -10.53 -10.60
C ALA A 193 -9.89 -10.82 -11.70
N GLY A 194 -9.44 -9.78 -12.41
CA GLY A 194 -8.52 -9.88 -13.54
C GLY A 194 -9.17 -10.30 -14.86
N ARG A 195 -8.46 -10.09 -15.97
CA ARG A 195 -8.93 -10.30 -17.35
C ARG A 195 -9.37 -11.74 -17.64
N LYS A 196 -8.86 -12.73 -16.89
CA LYS A 196 -9.28 -14.15 -17.02
C LYS A 196 -10.75 -14.36 -16.68
N ALA A 197 -11.34 -13.51 -15.84
CA ALA A 197 -12.74 -13.59 -15.48
C ALA A 197 -13.70 -12.95 -16.52
N LEU A 198 -13.16 -12.36 -17.60
CA LEU A 198 -13.92 -11.51 -18.53
C LEU A 198 -14.41 -12.23 -19.80
N ALA A 199 -14.25 -13.56 -19.91
CA ALA A 199 -14.55 -14.32 -21.14
C ALA A 199 -15.95 -14.01 -21.74
N LYS A 200 -17.01 -14.09 -20.92
CA LYS A 200 -18.39 -13.80 -21.38
C LYS A 200 -18.57 -12.35 -21.89
N ARG A 201 -17.85 -11.40 -21.30
CA ARG A 201 -17.91 -9.99 -21.71
C ARG A 201 -17.12 -9.75 -22.99
N VAL A 202 -15.98 -10.45 -23.15
CA VAL A 202 -15.23 -10.48 -24.41
C VAL A 202 -16.14 -11.00 -25.53
N GLU A 203 -16.78 -12.15 -25.33
CA GLU A 203 -17.72 -12.75 -26.31
C GLU A 203 -18.86 -11.80 -26.67
N ALA A 204 -19.51 -11.20 -25.67
CA ALA A 204 -20.60 -10.26 -25.89
C ALA A 204 -20.14 -9.00 -26.64
N ALA A 205 -18.97 -8.45 -26.34
CA ALA A 205 -18.42 -7.29 -27.04
C ALA A 205 -18.07 -7.62 -28.50
N LEU A 206 -17.45 -8.78 -28.75
CA LEU A 206 -17.14 -9.26 -30.10
C LEU A 206 -18.40 -9.50 -30.93
N ALA A 207 -19.45 -10.11 -30.34
CA ALA A 207 -20.74 -10.32 -31.00
C ALA A 207 -21.43 -9.00 -31.40
N ASN A 208 -21.11 -7.91 -30.70
CA ASN A 208 -21.58 -6.56 -31.04
C ASN A 208 -20.62 -5.81 -31.99
N GLY A 209 -19.66 -6.49 -32.60
CA GLY A 209 -18.69 -5.91 -33.55
C GLY A 209 -17.66 -4.98 -32.90
N ARG A 210 -17.36 -5.17 -31.61
CA ARG A 210 -16.41 -4.35 -30.85
C ARG A 210 -15.10 -5.09 -30.67
N ARG A 211 -13.98 -4.45 -31.00
CA ARG A 211 -12.65 -4.93 -30.61
C ARG A 211 -12.53 -4.87 -29.11
N VAL A 212 -11.88 -5.85 -28.49
CA VAL A 212 -11.68 -5.87 -27.04
C VAL A 212 -10.21 -5.76 -26.72
N VAL A 213 -9.84 -4.90 -25.77
CA VAL A 213 -8.51 -4.86 -25.14
C VAL A 213 -8.70 -5.17 -23.66
N ALA A 214 -8.50 -6.43 -23.27
CA ALA A 214 -8.61 -6.86 -21.88
C ALA A 214 -7.22 -6.87 -21.22
N PHE A 215 -7.04 -6.14 -20.13
CA PHE A 215 -5.72 -6.00 -19.47
C PHE A 215 -5.84 -5.89 -17.95
N ASP A 216 -4.75 -6.22 -17.26
CA ASP A 216 -4.68 -6.19 -15.80
C ASP A 216 -3.81 -5.03 -15.32
N SER A 217 -4.43 -3.95 -14.86
CA SER A 217 -3.71 -2.82 -14.25
C SER A 217 -3.03 -3.22 -12.92
N PHE A 218 -2.09 -2.39 -12.47
CA PHE A 218 -1.38 -2.55 -11.20
C PHE A 218 -2.30 -3.02 -10.06
N PHE A 219 -1.86 -4.04 -9.33
CA PHE A 219 -2.54 -4.63 -8.17
C PHE A 219 -3.69 -5.62 -8.46
N PHE A 220 -4.01 -5.85 -9.73
CA PHE A 220 -5.12 -6.74 -10.12
C PHE A 220 -4.68 -7.80 -11.13
N GLY A 221 -5.43 -8.92 -11.17
CA GLY A 221 -5.19 -10.04 -12.09
C GLY A 221 -3.73 -10.51 -12.09
N GLU A 222 -3.14 -10.61 -13.28
CA GLU A 222 -1.73 -11.00 -13.47
C GLU A 222 -0.71 -9.96 -12.96
N SER A 223 -1.14 -8.73 -12.71
CA SER A 223 -0.33 -7.65 -12.12
C SER A 223 -0.42 -7.61 -10.59
N LYS A 224 -1.03 -8.63 -9.97
CA LYS A 224 -1.13 -8.75 -8.50
C LYS A 224 0.21 -9.15 -7.89
N ILE A 225 0.52 -8.57 -6.73
CA ILE A 225 1.70 -8.94 -5.92
C ILE A 225 1.36 -10.19 -5.11
N LEU A 226 2.24 -11.19 -5.12
CA LEU A 226 1.91 -12.53 -4.60
C LEU A 226 1.81 -12.62 -3.07
N SER A 227 2.61 -11.83 -2.35
CA SER A 227 2.69 -11.90 -0.89
C SER A 227 2.74 -10.51 -0.30
N ARG A 228 1.97 -10.31 0.78
CA ARG A 228 1.92 -9.04 1.53
C ARG A 228 1.74 -7.85 0.59
N ASP A 229 0.81 -8.02 -0.36
CA ASP A 229 0.56 -7.12 -1.47
C ASP A 229 0.20 -5.70 -0.98
N PHE A 230 -0.61 -5.60 0.07
CA PHE A 230 -0.97 -4.34 0.69
C PHE A 230 0.23 -3.55 1.27
N LEU A 231 1.27 -4.22 1.79
CA LEU A 231 2.47 -3.54 2.30
C LEU A 231 3.22 -2.82 1.19
N HIS A 232 3.23 -3.35 -0.03
CA HIS A 232 3.84 -2.70 -1.18
C HIS A 232 3.10 -1.42 -1.57
N VAL A 233 1.75 -1.45 -1.50
CA VAL A 233 0.94 -0.28 -1.78
C VAL A 233 1.09 0.78 -0.68
N ILE A 234 1.19 0.38 0.59
CA ILE A 234 1.52 1.29 1.70
C ILE A 234 2.89 1.94 1.47
N LEU A 235 3.92 1.17 1.09
CA LEU A 235 5.24 1.71 0.79
C LEU A 235 5.20 2.71 -0.36
N MET A 236 4.46 2.40 -1.43
CA MET A 236 4.20 3.33 -2.53
C MET A 236 3.59 4.64 -2.01
N HIS A 237 2.57 4.56 -1.16
CA HIS A 237 1.97 5.74 -0.55
C HIS A 237 2.93 6.53 0.34
N ALA A 238 3.81 5.86 1.07
CA ALA A 238 4.78 6.49 1.97
C ALA A 238 5.83 7.33 1.21
N VAL A 239 6.17 6.97 -0.03
CA VAL A 239 7.08 7.76 -0.88
C VAL A 239 6.37 8.86 -1.69
N GLY A 240 5.10 9.14 -1.38
CA GLY A 240 4.31 10.18 -2.05
C GLY A 240 3.62 9.73 -3.35
N GLU A 241 3.73 8.44 -3.71
CA GLU A 241 3.00 7.88 -4.83
C GLU A 241 1.55 7.53 -4.46
N ARG A 242 0.70 7.35 -5.49
CA ARG A 242 -0.72 7.05 -5.30
C ARG A 242 -1.14 5.90 -6.21
N ALA A 243 -1.51 4.76 -5.62
CA ALA A 243 -1.98 3.59 -6.36
C ALA A 243 -3.12 3.90 -7.34
N LEU A 244 -4.12 4.69 -6.92
CA LEU A 244 -5.20 5.15 -7.82
C LEU A 244 -4.67 5.99 -8.99
N GLY A 245 -3.65 6.82 -8.78
CA GLY A 245 -3.00 7.58 -9.86
C GLY A 245 -2.22 6.70 -10.83
N VAL A 246 -1.55 5.67 -10.32
CA VAL A 246 -0.85 4.67 -11.13
C VAL A 246 -1.86 3.87 -11.96
N GLN A 247 -2.91 3.33 -11.34
CA GLN A 247 -3.96 2.56 -12.02
C GLN A 247 -4.68 3.40 -13.08
N ALA A 248 -5.15 4.61 -12.71
CA ALA A 248 -5.80 5.51 -13.64
C ALA A 248 -4.89 5.88 -14.81
N GLY A 249 -3.62 6.21 -14.54
CA GLY A 249 -2.64 6.53 -15.57
C GLY A 249 -2.35 5.36 -16.51
N GLN A 250 -2.30 4.13 -16.01
CA GLN A 250 -2.15 2.92 -16.83
C GLN A 250 -3.36 2.71 -17.74
N ILE A 251 -4.58 2.83 -17.20
CA ILE A 251 -5.81 2.71 -17.98
C ILE A 251 -5.86 3.80 -19.06
N SER A 252 -5.59 5.05 -18.70
CA SER A 252 -5.52 6.17 -19.63
C SER A 252 -4.47 5.96 -20.72
N ALA A 253 -3.29 5.41 -20.39
CA ALA A 253 -2.24 5.15 -21.37
C ALA A 253 -2.64 4.08 -22.40
N VAL A 254 -3.27 2.99 -21.94
CA VAL A 254 -3.80 1.94 -22.83
C VAL A 254 -4.95 2.48 -23.68
N ALA A 255 -5.83 3.34 -23.13
CA ALA A 255 -6.88 4.00 -23.89
C ALA A 255 -6.34 4.89 -25.02
N ASN A 256 -5.34 5.72 -24.70
CA ASN A 256 -4.69 6.58 -25.68
C ASN A 256 -3.96 5.76 -26.76
N TRP A 257 -3.32 4.65 -26.38
CA TRP A 257 -2.72 3.73 -27.34
C TRP A 257 -3.76 3.10 -28.25
N ALA A 258 -4.86 2.58 -27.70
CA ALA A 258 -5.92 1.95 -28.49
C ALA A 258 -6.56 2.92 -29.47
N ALA A 259 -6.83 4.16 -29.04
CA ALA A 259 -7.40 5.20 -29.90
C ALA A 259 -6.47 5.52 -31.08
N ARG A 260 -5.15 5.64 -30.83
CA ARG A 260 -4.15 5.89 -31.89
C ARG A 260 -3.95 4.69 -32.81
N GLN A 261 -3.91 3.48 -32.24
CA GLN A 261 -3.63 2.25 -32.96
C GLN A 261 -4.76 1.86 -33.90
N PHE A 262 -5.99 2.09 -33.47
CA PHE A 262 -7.17 1.54 -34.15
C PHE A 262 -8.04 2.59 -34.83
N GLY A 263 -8.02 3.84 -34.36
CA GLY A 263 -8.77 4.95 -34.97
C GLY A 263 -10.29 4.93 -34.71
N GLN A 264 -10.87 3.86 -34.17
CA GLN A 264 -12.26 3.83 -33.71
C GLN A 264 -12.42 4.38 -32.28
N PRO A 265 -13.65 4.80 -31.87
CA PRO A 265 -13.93 5.20 -30.50
C PRO A 265 -13.56 4.13 -29.47
N VAL A 266 -13.06 4.56 -28.31
CA VAL A 266 -12.62 3.70 -27.22
C VAL A 266 -13.52 3.88 -26.01
N GLU A 267 -14.23 2.83 -25.62
CA GLU A 267 -15.04 2.81 -24.40
C GLU A 267 -14.32 2.02 -23.32
N LEU A 268 -14.45 2.45 -22.06
CA LEU A 268 -13.91 1.75 -20.91
C LEU A 268 -15.04 1.03 -20.19
N GLU A 269 -14.90 -0.28 -19.98
CA GLU A 269 -15.79 -1.06 -19.16
C GLU A 269 -15.02 -1.71 -17.98
N SER A 270 -15.47 -1.38 -16.77
CA SER A 270 -14.88 -1.84 -15.51
C SER A 270 -15.83 -2.78 -14.77
N VAL A 271 -15.31 -3.91 -14.30
CA VAL A 271 -16.07 -4.91 -13.54
C VAL A 271 -15.52 -5.06 -12.14
N GLY A 272 -16.35 -4.77 -11.14
CA GLY A 272 -15.99 -4.87 -9.75
C GLY A 272 -15.81 -3.52 -9.07
N ARG A 273 -15.89 -3.58 -7.75
CA ARG A 273 -16.00 -2.42 -6.87
C ARG A 273 -14.76 -1.55 -6.89
N ARG A 274 -13.57 -2.16 -6.89
CA ARG A 274 -12.30 -1.46 -6.64
C ARG A 274 -11.82 -0.71 -7.88
N LEU A 275 -11.67 -1.39 -9.00
CA LEU A 275 -11.25 -0.77 -10.27
C LEU A 275 -12.26 0.23 -10.81
N SER A 276 -13.53 0.18 -10.39
CA SER A 276 -14.50 1.21 -10.75
C SER A 276 -14.08 2.62 -10.29
N VAL A 277 -13.28 2.74 -9.23
CA VAL A 277 -12.74 4.04 -8.79
C VAL A 277 -11.65 4.50 -9.76
N ALA A 278 -10.68 3.64 -10.06
CA ALA A 278 -9.61 3.94 -11.03
C ALA A 278 -10.15 4.22 -12.44
N ALA A 279 -11.22 3.55 -12.85
CA ALA A 279 -11.88 3.75 -14.14
C ALA A 279 -12.48 5.16 -14.28
N ARG A 280 -13.17 5.66 -13.24
CA ARG A 280 -13.68 7.04 -13.20
C ARG A 280 -12.54 8.05 -13.29
N LEU A 281 -11.47 7.83 -12.53
CA LEU A 281 -10.28 8.69 -12.55
C LEU A 281 -9.61 8.70 -13.94
N ALA A 282 -9.47 7.54 -14.58
CA ALA A 282 -8.92 7.42 -15.93
C ALA A 282 -9.77 8.15 -16.97
N ALA A 283 -11.10 8.06 -16.85
CA ALA A 283 -12.03 8.78 -17.71
C ALA A 283 -11.92 10.30 -17.52
N VAL A 284 -11.75 10.80 -16.29
CA VAL A 284 -11.47 12.23 -16.05
C VAL A 284 -10.08 12.63 -16.58
N GLN A 285 -9.10 11.73 -16.57
CA GLN A 285 -7.75 12.05 -17.01
C GLN A 285 -7.59 12.04 -18.53
N SER A 286 -8.31 11.16 -19.25
CA SER A 286 -8.12 10.94 -20.70
C SER A 286 -9.41 11.16 -21.49
N GLU A 287 -9.34 12.05 -22.47
CA GLU A 287 -10.41 12.29 -23.44
C GLU A 287 -10.53 11.17 -24.49
N ALA A 288 -9.53 10.27 -24.59
CA ALA A 288 -9.61 9.11 -25.48
C ALA A 288 -10.71 8.12 -25.07
N ILE A 289 -11.11 8.12 -23.78
CA ILE A 289 -12.20 7.29 -23.28
C ILE A 289 -13.51 8.02 -23.61
N SER A 290 -14.25 7.52 -24.61
CA SER A 290 -15.48 8.15 -25.10
C SER A 290 -16.72 7.82 -24.27
N ALA A 291 -16.71 6.70 -23.54
CA ALA A 291 -17.76 6.29 -22.61
C ALA A 291 -17.18 5.45 -21.47
N LEU A 292 -17.81 5.51 -20.30
CA LEU A 292 -17.47 4.67 -19.15
C LEU A 292 -18.68 3.79 -18.78
N LYS A 293 -18.49 2.48 -18.79
CA LYS A 293 -19.45 1.49 -18.31
C LYS A 293 -18.90 0.81 -17.07
N MET A 294 -19.71 0.66 -16.02
CA MET A 294 -19.28 0.05 -14.77
C MET A 294 -20.30 -0.96 -14.28
N HIS A 295 -19.79 -2.07 -13.75
CA HIS A 295 -20.58 -3.16 -13.19
C HIS A 295 -20.11 -3.45 -11.77
N ASP A 296 -21.05 -3.67 -10.85
CA ASP A 296 -20.76 -3.91 -9.43
C ASP A 296 -19.86 -2.82 -8.82
N SER A 297 -20.09 -1.57 -9.24
CA SER A 297 -19.22 -0.44 -8.92
C SER A 297 -19.38 0.05 -7.47
N MET A 298 -18.29 0.57 -6.90
CA MET A 298 -18.38 1.37 -5.68
C MET A 298 -19.22 2.61 -5.95
N ARG A 299 -20.15 2.96 -5.05
CA ARG A 299 -21.02 4.13 -5.20
C ARG A 299 -20.50 5.33 -4.43
N SER A 300 -19.78 5.09 -3.33
CA SER A 300 -19.18 6.13 -2.52
C SER A 300 -17.91 5.63 -1.83
N LEU A 301 -16.90 6.50 -1.74
CA LEU A 301 -15.70 6.27 -0.92
C LEU A 301 -16.04 6.20 0.58
N LYS A 302 -17.20 6.72 1.01
CA LYS A 302 -17.68 6.59 2.40
C LYS A 302 -17.99 5.14 2.76
N GLU A 303 -18.27 4.27 1.79
CA GLU A 303 -18.51 2.84 2.06
C GLU A 303 -17.29 2.17 2.72
N ILE A 304 -16.07 2.59 2.37
CA ILE A 304 -14.81 2.07 2.94
C ILE A 304 -14.79 2.29 4.46
N VAL A 305 -15.20 3.48 4.90
CA VAL A 305 -15.26 3.84 6.32
C VAL A 305 -16.42 3.11 7.01
N ARG A 306 -17.59 3.05 6.38
CA ARG A 306 -18.77 2.33 6.91
C ARG A 306 -18.53 0.85 7.13
N GLU A 307 -17.77 0.23 6.25
CA GLU A 307 -17.42 -1.18 6.33
C GLU A 307 -16.15 -1.45 7.15
N ASN A 308 -15.57 -0.41 7.76
CA ASN A 308 -14.33 -0.46 8.53
C ASN A 308 -13.17 -1.14 7.78
N LYS A 309 -13.04 -0.83 6.48
CA LYS A 309 -12.01 -1.43 5.63
C LYS A 309 -10.66 -0.77 5.86
N GLY A 310 -9.67 -1.60 6.17
CA GLY A 310 -8.30 -1.18 6.41
C GLY A 310 -7.43 -1.21 5.16
N ALA A 311 -6.20 -0.67 5.29
CA ALA A 311 -5.18 -0.73 4.23
C ALA A 311 -4.81 -2.17 3.86
N ASN A 312 -4.98 -3.15 4.75
CA ASN A 312 -4.79 -4.56 4.45
C ASN A 312 -5.84 -5.15 3.49
N GLU A 313 -6.98 -4.49 3.30
CA GLU A 313 -8.06 -4.96 2.43
C GLU A 313 -8.18 -4.13 1.15
N LEU A 314 -8.15 -2.80 1.27
CA LEU A 314 -8.33 -1.85 0.17
C LEU A 314 -7.22 -0.79 0.16
N PRO A 315 -5.94 -1.20 0.04
CA PRO A 315 -4.81 -0.29 0.19
C PRO A 315 -4.81 0.83 -0.85
N GLU A 316 -5.27 0.57 -2.08
CA GLU A 316 -5.34 1.58 -3.13
C GLU A 316 -6.29 2.72 -2.78
N MET A 317 -7.29 2.44 -1.93
CA MET A 317 -8.26 3.44 -1.49
C MET A 317 -7.74 4.35 -0.38
N MET A 318 -6.54 4.08 0.16
CA MET A 318 -5.86 4.91 1.16
C MET A 318 -5.25 6.17 0.51
N CYS A 319 -6.04 6.88 -0.29
CA CYS A 319 -5.66 8.07 -1.02
C CYS A 319 -6.00 9.33 -0.22
N PHE A 320 -5.06 9.74 0.64
CA PHE A 320 -5.21 10.92 1.49
C PHE A 320 -5.68 12.16 0.71
N GLY A 321 -6.70 12.84 1.24
CA GLY A 321 -7.30 14.05 0.66
C GLY A 321 -8.36 13.80 -0.43
N LEU A 322 -8.53 12.55 -0.91
CA LEU A 322 -9.52 12.24 -1.94
C LEU A 322 -10.94 12.44 -1.42
N LEU A 323 -11.40 11.66 -0.43
CA LEU A 323 -12.75 11.80 0.14
C LEU A 323 -13.02 13.19 0.74
N GLU A 324 -11.97 13.87 1.21
CA GLU A 324 -12.12 15.25 1.69
C GLU A 324 -12.57 16.20 0.58
N SER A 325 -12.04 16.05 -0.65
CA SER A 325 -12.34 16.96 -1.76
C SER A 325 -13.39 16.41 -2.74
N PHE A 326 -13.51 15.09 -2.87
CA PHE A 326 -14.35 14.41 -3.85
C PHE A 326 -14.88 13.08 -3.32
N ASP A 327 -16.15 12.81 -3.56
CA ASP A 327 -16.68 11.45 -3.58
C ASP A 327 -16.96 11.04 -5.04
N LEU A 328 -17.31 9.78 -5.27
CA LEU A 328 -17.47 9.22 -6.62
C LEU A 328 -18.49 9.99 -7.49
N PRO A 329 -19.66 10.47 -6.98
CA PRO A 329 -20.57 11.29 -7.77
C PRO A 329 -19.96 12.61 -8.27
N GLN A 330 -19.10 13.26 -7.47
CA GLN A 330 -18.42 14.48 -7.92
C GLN A 330 -17.37 14.19 -8.98
N ILE A 331 -16.72 13.02 -8.92
CA ILE A 331 -15.77 12.58 -9.96
C ILE A 331 -16.51 12.27 -11.26
N GLU A 332 -17.65 11.57 -11.19
CA GLU A 332 -18.49 11.27 -12.37
C GLU A 332 -18.96 12.54 -13.08
N ALA A 333 -19.36 13.57 -12.33
CA ALA A 333 -19.74 14.86 -12.90
C ALA A 333 -18.63 15.51 -13.75
N LEU A 334 -17.35 15.21 -13.49
CA LEU A 334 -16.22 15.71 -14.28
C LEU A 334 -16.01 14.97 -15.61
N ILE A 335 -16.68 13.84 -15.82
CA ILE A 335 -16.59 13.04 -17.05
C ILE A 335 -17.52 13.60 -18.14
N ALA A 336 -18.57 14.31 -17.75
CA ALA A 336 -19.52 14.96 -18.64
C ALA A 336 -18.81 15.82 -19.72
N PRO A 337 -19.34 15.84 -20.96
CA PRO A 337 -20.63 15.29 -21.40
C PRO A 337 -20.59 13.81 -21.80
N ARG A 338 -19.47 13.11 -21.61
CA ARG A 338 -19.34 11.70 -22.00
C ARG A 338 -20.22 10.81 -21.12
N PRO A 339 -20.88 9.78 -21.70
CA PRO A 339 -21.79 8.92 -20.97
C PRO A 339 -21.07 8.07 -19.91
N VAL A 340 -21.70 7.99 -18.75
CA VAL A 340 -21.34 7.09 -17.65
C VAL A 340 -22.55 6.19 -17.37
N LEU A 341 -22.36 4.88 -17.52
CA LEU A 341 -23.40 3.87 -17.31
C LEU A 341 -23.01 2.99 -16.12
N VAL A 342 -23.92 2.86 -15.16
CA VAL A 342 -23.76 1.98 -13.98
C VAL A 342 -24.83 0.90 -14.08
N GLU A 343 -24.39 -0.36 -14.21
CA GLU A 343 -25.24 -1.55 -14.35
C GLU A 343 -25.13 -2.51 -13.17
#